data_AF-A0A3B0PB36-F1
#
_entry.id   AF-A0A3B0PB36-F1
#
_cell.length_a   1.000
_cell.length_b   1.000
_cell.length_c   1.000
_cell.angle_alpha   90.00
_cell.angle_beta   90.00
_cell.angle_gamma   90.00
#
_symmetry.space_group_name_H-M   'P 1'
#
loop_
_entity.id
_entity.type
_entity.pdbx_description
1 polymer ?
#
loop_
_entity_poly.entity_id
_entity_poly.type
_entity_poly.pdbx_seq_one_letter_code
_entity_poly.pdbx_strand_id
1 'polypeptide(L)' 'MYLKYNEFTLVGACTDLDILEFALTLQTYLLKLKLKKNIVVYSDLVATFDNENHSYKKYQELSLELLSQKGILVKKHG' A
#
# COMPACT_ATOMS: atom_id res chain seq x y z
N MET A 1 -20.97 -1.17 3.54
CA MET A 1 -20.99 -2.30 2.58
C MET A 1 -19.66 -3.08 2.55
N TYR A 2 -18.50 -2.42 2.53
CA TYR A 2 -17.20 -3.09 2.32
C TYR A 2 -16.55 -3.70 3.57
N LEU A 3 -16.98 -3.33 4.78
CA LEU A 3 -16.43 -3.87 6.03
C LEU A 3 -16.73 -5.35 6.29
N LYS A 4 -17.57 -6.00 5.46
CA LYS A 4 -17.83 -7.44 5.54
C LYS A 4 -16.65 -8.29 5.03
N TYR A 5 -15.73 -7.72 4.26
CA TYR A 5 -14.56 -8.42 3.73
C TYR A 5 -13.44 -8.49 4.77
N ASN A 6 -12.64 -9.55 4.74
CA ASN A 6 -11.53 -9.77 5.68
C ASN A 6 -10.22 -9.12 5.22
N GLU A 7 -10.12 -8.82 3.94
CA GLU A 7 -8.90 -8.35 3.29
C GLU A 7 -9.23 -7.28 2.25
N PHE A 8 -8.34 -6.30 2.13
CA PHE A 8 -8.31 -5.32 1.06
C PHE A 8 -6.99 -5.46 0.30
N THR A 9 -7.07 -5.80 -0.98
CA THR A 9 -5.92 -5.81 -1.88
C THR A 9 -5.85 -4.48 -2.61
N LEU A 10 -4.69 -3.84 -2.60
CA LEU A 10 -4.40 -2.57 -3.26
C LEU A 10 -3.40 -2.81 -4.39
N VAL A 11 -3.76 -2.35 -5.58
CA VAL A 11 -2.97 -2.43 -6.83
C VAL A 11 -3.15 -1.14 -7.61
N GLY A 12 -2.23 -0.81 -8.51
CA GLY A 12 -2.28 0.40 -9.34
C GLY A 12 -1.08 1.33 -9.17
N ALA A 13 -1.26 2.62 -9.47
CA ALA A 13 -0.22 3.64 -9.39
C ALA A 13 -0.82 4.96 -8.88
N CYS A 14 -0.08 5.81 -8.16
CA CYS A 14 1.37 5.69 -7.87
C CYS A 14 1.66 5.04 -6.50
N THR A 15 2.72 4.22 -6.42
CA THR A 15 3.06 3.47 -5.20
C THR A 15 3.35 4.37 -4.00
N ASP A 16 4.05 5.48 -4.23
CA ASP A 16 4.49 6.45 -3.23
C ASP A 16 3.49 7.58 -2.97
N LEU A 17 2.44 7.68 -3.78
CA LEU A 17 1.35 8.64 -3.61
C LEU A 17 0.07 7.90 -3.20
N ASP A 18 -0.80 7.59 -4.16
CA ASP A 18 -2.15 7.10 -3.90
C ASP A 18 -2.18 5.78 -3.14
N ILE A 19 -1.31 4.82 -3.50
CA ILE A 19 -1.28 3.51 -2.85
C ILE A 19 -0.80 3.65 -1.40
N LEU A 20 0.29 4.39 -1.17
CA LEU A 20 0.84 4.61 0.15
C LEU A 20 -0.16 5.36 1.05
N GLU A 21 -0.64 6.52 0.60
CA GLU A 21 -1.55 7.35 1.38
C GLU A 21 -2.87 6.63 1.69
N PHE A 22 -3.45 5.95 0.70
CA PHE A 22 -4.67 5.21 0.89
C PHE A 22 -4.48 4.03 1.85
N ALA A 23 -3.39 3.26 1.74
CA ALA A 23 -3.15 2.13 2.61
C ALA A 23 -2.99 2.54 4.08
N LEU A 24 -2.25 3.63 4.35
CA LEU A 24 -2.06 4.18 5.69
C LEU A 24 -3.36 4.74 6.27
N THR A 25 -4.13 5.46 5.45
CA THR A 25 -5.42 6.01 5.86
C THR A 25 -6.44 4.91 6.14
N LEU A 26 -6.51 3.89 5.28
CA LEU A 26 -7.37 2.73 5.46
C LEU A 26 -6.99 1.95 6.73
N GLN A 27 -5.70 1.74 6.98
CA GLN A 27 -5.23 1.09 8.21
C GLN A 27 -5.67 1.86 9.45
N THR A 28 -5.45 3.18 9.45
CA THR A 28 -5.85 4.06 10.55
C THR A 28 -7.37 4.02 10.77
N TYR A 29 -8.15 4.04 9.69
CA TYR A 29 -9.61 3.94 9.76
C TYR A 29 -10.06 2.60 10.37
N LEU A 30 -9.48 1.48 9.92
CA LEU A 30 -9.81 0.15 10.45
C LEU A 30 -9.43 0.01 11.94
N LEU A 31 -8.27 0.54 12.33
CA LEU A 31 -7.83 0.62 13.72
C LEU A 31 -8.81 1.43 14.58
N LYS A 32 -9.29 2.59 14.10
CA LYS A 32 -10.29 3.41 14.78
C LYS A 32 -11.59 2.64 15.04
N LEU A 33 -11.98 1.77 14.11
CA LEU A 33 -13.16 0.91 14.26
C LEU A 33 -12.90 -0.37 15.08
N LYS A 34 -11.66 -0.57 15.59
CA LYS A 34 -11.21 -1.80 16.26
C LYS A 34 -11.39 -3.04 15.39
N LEU A 35 -11.33 -2.90 14.07
CA LEU A 35 -11.45 -3.99 13.11
C LEU A 35 -10.06 -4.48 12.71
N LYS A 36 -9.79 -5.76 12.97
CA LYS A 36 -8.59 -6.43 12.47
C LYS A 36 -8.88 -6.98 11.07
N LYS A 37 -8.33 -6.33 10.05
CA LYS A 37 -8.44 -6.74 8.64
C LYS A 37 -7.09 -6.61 7.97
N ASN A 38 -6.83 -7.46 6.99
CA ASN A 38 -5.60 -7.41 6.23
C ASN A 38 -5.68 -6.31 5.16
N ILE A 39 -4.59 -5.57 4.99
CA ILE A 39 -4.34 -4.74 3.82
C ILE A 39 -3.13 -5.34 3.13
N VAL A 40 -3.30 -5.69 1.85
CA VAL A 40 -2.27 -6.33 1.03
C VAL A 40 -1.92 -5.41 -0.12
N VAL A 41 -0.62 -5.24 -0.37
CA VAL A 41 -0.08 -4.56 -1.54
C VAL A 41 0.80 -5.55 -2.29
N TYR A 42 0.49 -5.79 -3.56
CA TYR A 42 1.32 -6.64 -4.42
C TYR A 42 2.37 -5.77 -5.10
N SER A 43 3.64 -5.96 -4.76
CA SER A 43 4.77 -5.11 -5.19
C SER A 43 5.01 -5.16 -6.70
N ASP A 44 4.57 -6.23 -7.36
CA ASP A 44 4.60 -6.45 -8.80
C ASP A 44 3.34 -5.95 -9.53
N LEU A 45 2.32 -5.51 -8.78
CA LEU A 45 1.08 -4.93 -9.32
C LEU A 45 0.91 -3.45 -8.92
N VAL A 46 1.94 -2.85 -8.35
CA VAL A 46 2.01 -1.40 -8.10
C VAL A 46 3.27 -0.80 -8.70
N ALA A 47 3.18 0.44 -9.16
CA ALA A 47 4.31 1.15 -9.73
C ALA A 47 4.25 2.64 -9.37
N THR A 48 5.40 3.31 -9.40
CA THR A 48 5.50 4.77 -9.44
C THR A 48 6.09 5.23 -10.78
N PHE A 49 6.48 6.48 -10.90
CA PHE A 49 7.05 7.10 -12.09
C PHE A 49 8.51 7.53 -11.88
N ASP A 50 9.17 7.90 -12.97
CA ASP A 50 10.54 8.44 -12.98
C ASP A 50 10.54 9.87 -13.53
N ASN A 51 11.24 10.79 -12.88
CA ASN A 51 11.54 12.12 -13.39
C ASN A 51 12.84 12.70 -12.78
N GLU A 52 13.24 13.90 -13.19
CA GLU A 52 14.51 14.54 -12.78
C GLU A 52 14.70 14.62 -11.26
N ASN A 53 13.63 14.77 -10.49
CA ASN A 53 13.66 14.89 -9.02
C ASN A 53 13.01 13.69 -8.31
N HIS A 54 12.62 12.64 -9.03
CA HIS A 54 11.87 11.51 -8.52
C HIS A 54 12.32 10.21 -9.19
N SER A 55 13.21 9.47 -8.52
CA SER A 55 13.71 8.20 -9.06
C SER A 55 12.73 7.06 -8.82
N TYR A 56 12.24 6.44 -9.90
CA TYR A 56 11.34 5.28 -9.84
C TYR A 56 11.83 4.24 -8.84
N LYS A 57 13.07 3.78 -9.00
CA LYS A 57 13.65 2.73 -8.16
C LYS A 57 13.66 3.14 -6.70
N LYS A 58 14.17 4.33 -6.39
CA LYS A 58 14.30 4.83 -5.02
C LYS A 58 12.93 4.95 -4.34
N TYR A 59 11.97 5.58 -5.01
CA TYR A 59 10.65 5.83 -4.42
C TYR A 59 9.81 4.56 -4.35
N GLN A 60 9.89 3.68 -5.36
CA GLN A 60 9.26 2.37 -5.30
C GLN A 60 9.76 1.56 -4.09
N GLU A 61 11.09 1.47 -3.90
CA GLU A 61 11.69 0.73 -2.78
C GLU A 61 11.30 1.35 -1.42
N LEU A 62 11.45 2.68 -1.28
CA LEU A 62 11.12 3.39 -0.04
C LEU A 62 9.64 3.23 0.36
N SER A 63 8.73 3.33 -0.61
CA SER A 63 7.29 3.24 -0.33
C SER A 63 6.85 1.83 0.03
N LEU A 64 7.38 0.81 -0.65
CA LEU A 64 7.13 -0.59 -0.28
C LEU A 64 7.70 -0.92 1.10
N GLU A 65 8.90 -0.42 1.43
CA GLU A 65 9.47 -0.57 2.77
C GLU A 65 8.60 0.10 3.83
N LEU A 66 8.18 1.35 3.60
CA LEU A 66 7.34 2.10 4.53
C LEU A 66 5.99 1.41 4.77
N LEU A 67 5.35 0.90 3.72
CA LEU A 67 4.12 0.09 3.82
C LEU A 67 4.34 -1.11 4.76
N SER A 68 5.42 -1.87 4.53
CA SER A 68 5.77 -3.03 5.36
C SER A 68 6.04 -2.65 6.82
N GLN A 69 6.81 -1.57 7.07
CA GLN A 69 7.09 -1.07 8.42
C GLN A 69 5.83 -0.64 9.17
N LYS A 70 4.79 -0.20 8.44
CA LYS A 70 3.49 0.16 9.01
C LYS A 70 2.57 -1.04 9.20
N GLY A 71 3.02 -2.26 8.93
CA GLY A 71 2.23 -3.48 9.12
C GLY A 71 1.24 -3.77 8.00
N ILE A 72 1.42 -3.15 6.83
CA ILE A 72 0.70 -3.52 5.61
C ILE A 72 1.45 -4.68 4.95
N LEU A 73 0.72 -5.69 4.47
CA LEU A 73 1.32 -6.89 3.91
C LEU A 73 1.80 -6.63 2.49
N VAL A 74 3.11 -6.51 2.30
CA VAL A 74 3.71 -6.39 0.96
C VAL A 74 4.12 -7.79 0.46
N LYS A 75 3.62 -8.20 -0.70
CA LYS A 75 3.86 -9.53 -1.29
C LYS A 75 4.14 -9.42 -2.78
N LYS A 76 4.64 -10.50 -3.39
CA LYS A 76 4.55 -10.71 -4.84
C LYS A 76 3.32 -11.55 -5.15
N HIS A 77 2.73 -11.36 -6.32
CA HIS A 77 1.56 -12.14 -6.74
C HIS A 77 1.95 -13.54 -7.25
N GLY A 78 3.17 -13.68 -7.77
CA GLY A 78 3.74 -14.94 -8.28
C GLY A 78 4.22 -15.92 -7.22
#